data_AF-A0A2E1ZS54-F1
#
_entry.id   AF-A0A2E1ZS54-F1
#
_cell.length_a   1.000
_cell.length_b   1.000
_cell.length_c   1.000
_cell.angle_alpha   90.00
_cell.angle_beta   90.00
_cell.angle_gamma   90.00
#
_symmetry.space_group_name_H-M   'P 1'
#
loop_
_entity.id
_entity.type
_entity.pdbx_description
1 polymer ?
#
loop_
_entity_poly.entity_id
_entity_poly.type
_entity_poly.pdbx_seq_one_letter_code
_entity_poly.pdbx_strand_id
1 'polypeptide(L)'
;MKRILLIILINFAIMESDLLRSRYLTDSMIDNIEELDNYKKIARKIFGKYERAKFYQVVSYTYYIKFQGLVEELNSLDRHYYSLFSRYIEDINYNSLIEKELKTPGVQSEFVPILFEEKSNINIRLFKTQAKMFRNQYHDYLNYFNNKIELCNNKLIELQQEDKYAQNIGAKNYIKTYNDYRKFLLELETIDIDKEGILTVEINSNNLISEISWKINDFEYKREYQYSNKSEDIHKTFDFKDDKIILETNYNIDWEKDIFFNFIISNQISDLSLINYGNYSVTNYNDFLKPIKTTYYSISNNILGCIIKSFEEEHLSLISEIWYIGDYNKKIREFEISFDPNTNKNKWIENRYR
;
A
#
# COMPACT_ATOMS: atom_id res chain seq x y z
N MET A 1 -27.00 7.30 -32.26
CA MET A 1 -25.57 6.92 -32.22
C MET A 1 -24.98 6.73 -30.82
N LYS A 2 -25.45 7.38 -29.74
CA LYS A 2 -24.90 7.19 -28.38
C LYS A 2 -25.28 5.89 -27.65
N ARG A 3 -26.38 5.22 -28.02
CA ARG A 3 -26.81 3.93 -27.41
C ARG A 3 -26.07 2.70 -27.94
N ILE A 4 -25.49 2.76 -29.14
CA ILE A 4 -24.75 1.62 -29.73
C ILE A 4 -23.34 1.50 -29.12
N LEU A 5 -22.71 2.62 -28.75
CA LEU A 5 -21.38 2.61 -28.12
C LEU A 5 -21.39 2.00 -26.71
N LEU A 6 -22.45 2.22 -25.93
CA LEU A 6 -22.57 1.69 -24.58
C LEU A 6 -22.78 0.16 -24.57
N ILE A 7 -23.52 -0.37 -25.54
CA ILE A 7 -23.74 -1.82 -25.70
C ILE A 7 -22.44 -2.53 -26.14
N ILE A 8 -21.61 -1.86 -26.95
CA ILE A 8 -20.31 -2.40 -27.37
C ILE A 8 -19.31 -2.44 -26.19
N LEU A 9 -19.25 -1.38 -25.37
CA LEU A 9 -18.36 -1.33 -24.19
C LEU A 9 -18.76 -2.32 -23.09
N ILE A 10 -20.06 -2.49 -22.84
CA ILE A 10 -20.56 -3.47 -21.86
C ILE A 10 -20.34 -4.91 -22.37
N ASN A 11 -20.52 -5.17 -23.66
CA ASN A 11 -20.19 -6.48 -24.24
C ASN A 11 -18.68 -6.76 -24.24
N PHE A 12 -17.80 -5.76 -24.39
CA PHE A 12 -16.35 -5.94 -24.29
C PHE A 12 -15.91 -6.35 -22.87
N ALA A 13 -16.43 -5.68 -21.82
CA ALA A 13 -16.12 -6.02 -20.43
C ALA A 13 -16.68 -7.40 -20.01
N ILE A 14 -17.88 -7.76 -20.50
CA ILE A 14 -18.47 -9.08 -20.23
C ILE A 14 -17.73 -10.17 -21.02
N MET A 15 -17.34 -9.92 -22.27
CA MET A 15 -16.52 -10.83 -23.07
C MET A 15 -15.13 -11.06 -22.47
N GLU A 16 -14.45 -10.03 -21.96
CA GLU A 16 -13.15 -10.19 -21.27
C GLU A 16 -13.27 -11.10 -20.04
N SER A 17 -14.34 -10.94 -19.23
CA SER A 17 -14.52 -11.74 -18.02
C SER A 17 -14.77 -13.23 -18.30
N ASP A 18 -15.51 -13.53 -19.37
CA ASP A 18 -15.77 -14.92 -19.78
C ASP A 18 -14.59 -15.50 -20.54
N LEU A 19 -13.85 -14.73 -21.34
CA LEU A 19 -12.63 -15.18 -22.03
C LEU A 19 -11.47 -15.48 -21.06
N LEU A 20 -11.44 -14.82 -19.89
CA LEU A 20 -10.40 -14.97 -18.87
C LEU A 20 -10.73 -15.97 -17.77
N ARG A 21 -11.82 -16.75 -17.89
CA ARG A 21 -12.18 -17.81 -16.95
C ARG A 21 -12.04 -19.20 -17.57
N SER A 22 -11.25 -20.05 -16.95
CA SER A 22 -11.10 -21.45 -17.34
C SER A 22 -11.39 -22.36 -16.16
N ARG A 23 -12.35 -23.28 -16.30
CA ARG A 23 -12.66 -24.32 -15.29
C ARG A 23 -11.49 -25.27 -14.98
N TYR A 24 -10.44 -25.25 -15.79
CA TYR A 24 -9.24 -26.06 -15.64
C TYR A 24 -8.08 -25.33 -14.95
N LEU A 25 -8.23 -24.04 -14.64
CA LEU A 25 -7.29 -23.27 -13.83
C LEU A 25 -7.89 -23.12 -12.43
N THR A 26 -7.25 -23.70 -11.42
CA THR A 26 -7.72 -23.63 -10.03
C THR A 26 -7.12 -22.43 -9.30
N ASP A 27 -7.74 -21.98 -8.21
CA ASP A 27 -7.20 -20.89 -7.37
C ASP A 27 -5.79 -21.24 -6.85
N SER A 28 -5.58 -22.49 -6.45
CA SER A 28 -4.25 -23.01 -6.06
C SER A 28 -3.18 -22.78 -7.12
N MET A 29 -3.51 -22.95 -8.41
CA MET A 29 -2.58 -22.66 -9.50
C MET A 29 -2.38 -21.16 -9.74
N ILE A 30 -3.39 -20.34 -9.44
CA ILE A 30 -3.27 -18.88 -9.53
C ILE A 30 -2.32 -18.39 -8.43
N ASP A 31 -2.38 -18.97 -7.23
CA ASP A 31 -1.56 -18.57 -6.10
C ASP A 31 -0.15 -19.17 -6.19
N ASN A 32 -0.03 -20.45 -6.55
CA ASN A 32 1.24 -21.19 -6.58
C ASN A 32 1.84 -21.30 -7.99
N ILE A 33 3.02 -20.68 -8.17
CA ILE A 33 3.73 -20.67 -9.45
C ILE A 33 4.22 -22.06 -9.91
N GLU A 34 4.59 -22.93 -8.99
CA GLU A 34 5.06 -24.28 -9.29
C GLU A 34 3.93 -25.15 -9.83
N GLU A 35 2.73 -24.97 -9.29
CA GLU A 35 1.52 -25.60 -9.81
C GLU A 35 1.14 -25.03 -11.18
N LEU A 36 1.21 -23.71 -11.35
CA LEU A 36 0.97 -23.06 -12.64
C LEU A 36 1.91 -23.59 -13.72
N ASP A 37 3.20 -23.79 -13.41
CA ASP A 37 4.22 -24.34 -14.31
C ASP A 37 3.88 -25.72 -14.88
N ASN A 38 3.02 -26.47 -14.20
CA ASN A 38 2.50 -27.75 -14.66
C ASN A 38 1.33 -27.62 -15.67
N TYR A 39 0.96 -26.41 -16.11
CA TYR A 39 -0.17 -26.16 -17.04
C TYR A 39 -0.13 -27.02 -18.31
N LYS A 40 1.06 -27.35 -18.83
CA LYS A 40 1.21 -28.21 -20.02
C LYS A 40 0.65 -29.62 -19.80
N LYS A 41 0.75 -30.15 -18.57
CA LYS A 41 0.19 -31.47 -18.22
C LYS A 41 -1.34 -31.41 -18.18
N ILE A 42 -1.90 -30.32 -17.66
CA ILE A 42 -3.35 -30.09 -17.57
C ILE A 42 -3.95 -29.88 -18.96
N ALA A 43 -3.32 -29.05 -19.80
CA ALA A 43 -3.78 -28.78 -21.16
C ALA A 43 -3.89 -30.04 -22.04
N ARG A 44 -3.05 -31.06 -21.80
CA ARG A 44 -3.12 -32.36 -22.51
C ARG A 44 -4.41 -33.11 -22.21
N LYS A 45 -5.00 -32.92 -21.02
CA LYS A 45 -6.25 -33.56 -20.58
C LYS A 45 -7.51 -32.86 -21.10
N ILE A 46 -7.39 -31.67 -21.68
CA ILE A 46 -8.52 -30.89 -22.22
C ILE A 46 -8.76 -31.30 -23.67
N PHE A 47 -9.83 -32.04 -23.97
CA PHE A 47 -10.07 -32.59 -25.32
C PHE A 47 -10.59 -31.55 -26.34
N GLY A 48 -11.34 -30.54 -25.91
CA GLY A 48 -11.88 -29.49 -26.78
C GLY A 48 -10.83 -28.46 -27.20
N LYS A 49 -10.74 -28.13 -28.49
CA LYS A 49 -9.82 -27.09 -29.00
C LYS A 49 -10.13 -25.72 -28.40
N TYR A 50 -11.41 -25.35 -28.33
CA TYR A 50 -11.86 -24.09 -27.73
C TYR A 50 -11.45 -23.98 -26.25
N GLU A 51 -11.85 -24.94 -25.43
CA GLU A 51 -11.49 -25.01 -24.01
C GLU A 51 -9.98 -25.01 -23.77
N ARG A 52 -9.21 -25.69 -24.63
CA ARG A 52 -7.75 -25.75 -24.52
C ARG A 52 -7.10 -24.42 -24.88
N ALA A 53 -7.59 -23.72 -25.91
CA ALA A 53 -7.12 -22.38 -26.27
C ALA A 53 -7.43 -21.38 -25.16
N LYS A 54 -8.67 -21.41 -24.63
CA LYS A 54 -9.11 -20.61 -23.49
C LYS A 54 -8.20 -20.83 -22.28
N PHE A 55 -7.96 -22.09 -21.91
CA PHE A 55 -7.05 -22.42 -20.81
C PHE A 55 -5.64 -21.82 -20.98
N TYR A 56 -5.02 -21.94 -22.17
CA TYR A 56 -3.72 -21.33 -22.43
C TYR A 56 -3.76 -19.79 -22.38
N GLN A 57 -4.86 -19.16 -22.82
CA GLN A 57 -5.04 -17.71 -22.72
C GLN A 57 -5.10 -17.25 -21.27
N VAL A 58 -5.87 -17.94 -20.41
CA VAL A 58 -5.92 -17.62 -18.98
C VAL A 58 -4.56 -17.82 -18.32
N VAL A 59 -3.86 -18.92 -18.61
CA VAL A 59 -2.49 -19.16 -18.11
C VAL A 59 -1.55 -18.02 -18.50
N SER A 60 -1.63 -17.55 -19.76
CA SER A 60 -0.82 -16.42 -20.24
C SER A 60 -1.09 -15.16 -19.42
N TYR A 61 -2.36 -14.86 -19.17
CA TYR A 61 -2.78 -13.72 -18.36
C TYR A 61 -2.32 -13.84 -16.88
N THR A 62 -2.43 -15.03 -16.28
CA THR A 62 -1.96 -15.26 -14.91
C THR A 62 -0.46 -15.01 -14.76
N TYR A 63 0.37 -15.49 -15.70
CA TYR A 63 1.81 -15.17 -15.69
C TYR A 63 2.07 -13.67 -15.88
N TYR A 64 1.29 -12.99 -16.71
CA TYR A 64 1.40 -11.54 -16.90
C TYR A 64 1.11 -10.77 -15.61
N ILE A 65 0.04 -11.11 -14.89
CA ILE A 65 -0.30 -10.46 -13.60
C ILE A 65 0.80 -10.70 -12.56
N LYS A 66 1.29 -11.94 -12.44
CA LYS A 66 2.41 -12.23 -11.53
C LYS A 66 3.68 -11.47 -11.90
N PHE A 67 3.96 -11.30 -13.20
CA PHE A 67 5.07 -10.48 -13.68
C PHE A 67 4.90 -9.00 -13.27
N GLN A 68 3.70 -8.42 -13.43
CA GLN A 68 3.42 -7.04 -13.01
C GLN A 68 3.63 -6.86 -11.50
N GLY A 69 3.19 -7.83 -10.68
CA GLY A 69 3.44 -7.82 -9.25
C GLY A 69 4.94 -7.76 -8.90
N LEU A 70 5.77 -8.57 -9.57
CA LEU A 70 7.24 -8.52 -9.37
C LEU A 70 7.84 -7.18 -9.77
N VAL A 71 7.33 -6.54 -10.83
CA VAL A 71 7.80 -5.21 -11.27
C VAL A 71 7.49 -4.16 -10.21
N GLU A 72 6.26 -4.13 -9.70
CA GLU A 72 5.82 -3.19 -8.67
C GLU A 72 6.59 -3.38 -7.36
N GLU A 73 6.79 -4.63 -6.95
CA GLU A 73 7.57 -4.97 -5.76
C GLU A 73 9.03 -4.52 -5.91
N LEU A 74 9.66 -4.78 -7.06
CA LEU A 74 11.04 -4.37 -7.31
C LEU A 74 11.21 -2.85 -7.28
N ASN A 75 10.27 -2.12 -7.89
CA ASN A 75 10.28 -0.65 -7.85
C ASN A 75 10.15 -0.12 -6.41
N SER A 76 9.41 -0.82 -5.55
CA SER A 76 9.32 -0.48 -4.13
C SER A 76 10.66 -0.72 -3.40
N LEU A 77 11.25 -1.89 -3.62
CA LEU A 77 12.53 -2.27 -3.03
C LEU A 77 13.68 -1.38 -3.50
N ASP A 78 13.72 -1.01 -4.77
CA ASP A 78 14.75 -0.12 -5.32
C ASP A 78 14.76 1.23 -4.59
N ARG A 79 13.58 1.81 -4.32
CA ARG A 79 13.47 3.06 -3.53
C ARG A 79 13.98 2.87 -2.11
N HIS A 80 13.71 1.72 -1.51
CA HIS A 80 14.19 1.40 -0.17
C HIS A 80 15.73 1.26 -0.14
N TYR A 81 16.31 0.48 -1.05
CA TYR A 81 17.76 0.32 -1.16
C TYR A 81 18.47 1.63 -1.47
N TYR A 82 17.91 2.48 -2.34
CA TYR A 82 18.44 3.82 -2.57
C TYR A 82 18.55 4.62 -1.27
N SER A 83 17.48 4.63 -0.46
CA SER A 83 17.47 5.30 0.85
C SER A 83 18.42 4.68 1.87
N LEU A 84 18.69 3.37 1.79
CA LEU A 84 19.67 2.71 2.65
C LEU A 84 21.10 3.08 2.25
N PHE A 85 21.39 3.04 0.94
CA PHE A 85 22.70 3.43 0.42
C PHE A 85 23.01 4.90 0.74
N SER A 86 22.01 5.80 0.72
CA SER A 86 22.21 7.24 0.93
C SER A 86 22.69 7.61 2.33
N ARG A 87 22.67 6.65 3.25
CA ARG A 87 23.28 6.78 4.57
C ARG A 87 24.80 6.66 4.53
N TYR A 88 25.33 6.01 3.50
CA TYR A 88 26.76 5.71 3.36
C TYR A 88 27.43 6.51 2.24
N ILE A 89 26.67 6.99 1.25
CA ILE A 89 27.18 7.71 0.09
C ILE A 89 26.31 8.96 -0.13
N GLU A 90 26.90 10.16 -0.07
CA GLU A 90 26.18 11.44 -0.25
C GLU A 90 25.60 11.59 -1.68
N ASP A 91 26.34 11.16 -2.72
CA ASP A 91 25.94 11.30 -4.13
C ASP A 91 25.79 9.94 -4.83
N ILE A 92 24.66 9.26 -4.61
CA ILE A 92 24.45 7.92 -5.19
C ILE A 92 24.04 7.98 -6.64
N ASN A 93 24.92 7.48 -7.50
CA ASN A 93 24.56 7.08 -8.85
C ASN A 93 24.06 5.63 -8.85
N TYR A 94 22.80 5.42 -8.49
CA TYR A 94 22.18 4.09 -8.34
C TYR A 94 22.26 3.26 -9.64
N ASN A 95 22.11 3.92 -10.78
CA ASN A 95 22.20 3.29 -12.08
C ASN A 95 23.61 2.70 -12.32
N SER A 96 24.66 3.47 -12.00
CA SER A 96 26.03 2.96 -12.08
C SER A 96 26.35 1.89 -11.04
N LEU A 97 25.69 1.93 -9.88
CA LEU A 97 26.01 1.07 -8.74
C LEU A 97 25.35 -0.30 -8.83
N ILE A 98 24.12 -0.36 -9.39
CA ILE A 98 23.27 -1.57 -9.40
C ILE A 98 22.78 -1.88 -10.82
N GLU A 99 22.25 -0.90 -11.55
CA GLU A 99 21.54 -1.20 -12.81
C GLU A 99 22.45 -1.64 -13.95
N LYS A 100 23.71 -1.17 -13.99
CA LYS A 100 24.68 -1.57 -15.03
C LYS A 100 25.26 -2.98 -14.84
N GLU A 101 25.22 -3.51 -13.62
CA GLU A 101 25.74 -4.84 -13.30
C GLU A 101 24.82 -5.97 -13.77
N LEU A 102 23.54 -5.64 -14.04
CA LEU A 102 22.53 -6.62 -14.39
C LEU A 102 21.92 -6.33 -15.75
N LYS A 103 21.87 -7.36 -16.59
CA LYS A 103 21.15 -7.27 -17.86
C LYS A 103 19.66 -7.40 -17.58
N THR A 104 18.92 -6.31 -17.78
CA THR A 104 17.46 -6.34 -17.76
C THR A 104 16.94 -7.39 -18.75
N PRO A 105 15.96 -8.22 -18.34
CA PRO A 105 15.29 -9.13 -19.26
C PRO A 105 14.77 -8.37 -20.49
N GLY A 106 14.78 -9.05 -21.64
CA GLY A 106 14.36 -8.46 -22.92
C GLY A 106 12.87 -8.07 -22.97
N VAL A 107 12.37 -7.84 -24.18
CA VAL A 107 11.04 -7.24 -24.47
C VAL A 107 9.94 -7.69 -23.51
N GLN A 108 9.52 -6.75 -22.66
CA GLN A 108 8.36 -6.88 -21.79
C GLN A 108 7.12 -6.74 -22.67
N SER A 109 6.37 -7.83 -22.81
CA SER A 109 5.17 -7.82 -23.65
C SER A 109 3.95 -7.49 -22.79
N GLU A 110 3.12 -6.57 -23.26
CA GLU A 110 1.77 -6.40 -22.73
C GLU A 110 0.91 -7.61 -23.10
N PHE A 111 0.03 -8.02 -22.19
CA PHE A 111 -0.94 -9.05 -22.50
C PHE A 111 -2.07 -8.49 -23.38
N VAL A 112 -2.19 -9.03 -24.58
CA VAL A 112 -3.32 -8.79 -25.47
C VAL A 112 -4.11 -10.09 -25.62
N PRO A 113 -5.41 -10.13 -25.23
CA PRO A 113 -6.23 -11.32 -25.39
C PRO A 113 -6.45 -11.61 -26.87
N ILE A 114 -6.34 -12.88 -27.27
CA ILE A 114 -6.73 -13.31 -28.61
C ILE A 114 -8.25 -13.49 -28.57
N LEU A 115 -8.96 -12.82 -29.48
CA LEU A 115 -10.40 -12.97 -29.62
C LEU A 115 -10.70 -14.16 -30.56
N PHE A 116 -11.51 -15.11 -30.08
CA PHE A 116 -11.90 -16.30 -30.85
C PHE A 116 -13.25 -16.83 -30.35
N GLU A 117 -13.98 -17.52 -31.24
CA GLU A 117 -15.27 -18.13 -30.95
C GLU A 117 -15.16 -19.67 -30.97
N GLU A 118 -16.13 -20.36 -30.38
CA GLU A 118 -16.14 -21.82 -30.29
C GLU A 118 -16.12 -22.50 -31.68
N LYS A 119 -16.75 -21.89 -32.67
CA LYS A 119 -16.82 -22.38 -34.05
C LYS A 119 -15.61 -21.98 -34.91
N SER A 120 -14.71 -21.14 -34.39
CA SER A 120 -13.55 -20.67 -35.15
C SER A 120 -12.56 -21.81 -35.45
N ASN A 121 -11.77 -21.66 -36.51
CA ASN A 121 -10.65 -22.56 -36.77
C ASN A 121 -9.47 -22.23 -35.83
N ILE A 122 -9.50 -22.79 -34.63
CA ILE A 122 -8.57 -22.44 -33.54
C ILE A 122 -7.20 -23.07 -33.75
N ASN A 123 -6.17 -22.22 -33.89
CA ASN A 123 -4.77 -22.64 -33.90
C ASN A 123 -4.19 -22.70 -32.48
N ILE A 124 -4.27 -23.88 -31.84
CA ILE A 124 -3.74 -24.11 -30.49
C ILE A 124 -2.26 -23.76 -30.35
N ARG A 125 -1.47 -23.85 -31.43
CA ARG A 125 -0.04 -23.52 -31.40
C ARG A 125 0.19 -22.05 -31.02
N LEU A 126 -0.70 -21.14 -31.44
CA LEU A 126 -0.63 -19.72 -31.12
C LEU A 126 -0.76 -19.48 -29.61
N PHE A 127 -1.86 -19.94 -29.00
CA PHE A 127 -2.13 -19.83 -27.55
C PHE A 127 -1.05 -20.50 -26.70
N LYS A 128 -0.59 -21.69 -27.11
CA LYS A 128 0.51 -22.39 -26.43
C LYS A 128 1.82 -21.59 -26.48
N THR A 129 2.07 -20.89 -27.60
CA THR A 129 3.26 -20.06 -27.76
C THR A 129 3.16 -18.82 -26.87
N GLN A 130 1.99 -18.17 -26.83
CA GLN A 130 1.71 -17.05 -25.94
C GLN A 130 1.91 -17.43 -24.47
N ALA A 131 1.35 -18.55 -24.02
CA ALA A 131 1.53 -19.02 -22.64
C ALA A 131 2.98 -19.35 -22.30
N LYS A 132 3.74 -19.90 -23.25
CA LYS A 132 5.17 -20.13 -23.09
C LYS A 132 5.95 -18.82 -23.00
N MET A 133 5.59 -17.82 -23.81
CA MET A 133 6.22 -16.51 -23.82
C MET A 133 6.05 -15.81 -22.46
N PHE A 134 4.81 -15.70 -21.95
CA PHE A 134 4.56 -15.05 -20.66
C PHE A 134 5.16 -15.82 -19.47
N ARG A 135 5.17 -17.17 -19.52
CA ARG A 135 5.91 -17.95 -18.53
C ARG A 135 7.40 -17.59 -18.53
N ASN A 136 8.02 -17.54 -19.71
CA ASN A 136 9.44 -17.22 -19.82
C ASN A 136 9.70 -15.79 -19.33
N GLN A 137 8.87 -14.81 -19.73
CA GLN A 137 8.96 -13.43 -19.25
C GLN A 137 8.90 -13.35 -17.72
N TYR A 138 7.96 -14.05 -17.09
CA TYR A 138 7.87 -14.10 -15.63
C TYR A 138 9.13 -14.69 -15.00
N HIS A 139 9.62 -15.85 -15.46
CA HIS A 139 10.79 -16.51 -14.86
C HIS A 139 12.09 -15.76 -15.13
N ASP A 140 12.25 -15.20 -16.32
CA ASP A 140 13.40 -14.37 -16.66
C ASP A 140 13.43 -13.11 -15.77
N TYR A 141 12.27 -12.50 -15.51
CA TYR A 141 12.15 -11.37 -14.60
C TYR A 141 12.34 -11.75 -13.13
N LEU A 142 11.81 -12.90 -12.68
CA LEU A 142 12.04 -13.40 -11.33
C LEU A 142 13.53 -13.66 -11.05
N ASN A 143 14.26 -14.21 -12.02
CA ASN A 143 15.70 -14.37 -11.92
C ASN A 143 16.41 -13.01 -11.82
N TYR A 144 16.03 -12.05 -12.66
CA TYR A 144 16.55 -10.69 -12.60
C TYR A 144 16.26 -10.01 -11.25
N PHE A 145 15.02 -10.14 -10.75
CA PHE A 145 14.57 -9.66 -9.45
C PHE A 145 15.46 -10.19 -8.31
N ASN A 146 15.63 -11.52 -8.25
CA ASN A 146 16.45 -12.16 -7.22
C ASN A 146 17.91 -11.71 -7.30
N ASN A 147 18.49 -11.67 -8.50
CA ASN A 147 19.87 -11.23 -8.70
C ASN A 147 20.06 -9.76 -8.30
N LYS A 148 19.06 -8.90 -8.56
CA LYS A 148 19.10 -7.47 -8.17
C LYS A 148 19.05 -7.32 -6.66
N ILE A 149 18.19 -8.07 -5.98
CA ILE A 149 18.12 -8.07 -4.51
C ILE A 149 19.44 -8.57 -3.91
N GLU A 150 20.00 -9.67 -4.43
CA GLU A 150 21.28 -10.19 -3.97
C GLU A 150 22.40 -9.15 -4.13
N LEU A 151 22.49 -8.51 -5.30
CA LEU A 151 23.47 -7.46 -5.56
C LEU A 151 23.30 -6.29 -4.59
N CYS A 152 22.07 -5.82 -4.38
CA CYS A 152 21.77 -4.74 -3.45
C CYS A 152 22.17 -5.10 -2.01
N ASN A 153 21.87 -6.32 -1.56
CA ASN A 153 22.26 -6.82 -0.24
C ASN A 153 23.77 -6.90 -0.07
N ASN A 154 24.47 -7.45 -1.06
CA ASN A 154 25.93 -7.54 -1.04
C ASN A 154 26.56 -6.14 -0.98
N LYS A 155 26.03 -5.19 -1.76
CA LYS A 155 26.52 -3.82 -1.75
C LYS A 155 26.26 -3.13 -0.40
N LEU A 156 25.11 -3.37 0.21
CA LEU A 156 24.83 -2.87 1.55
C LEU A 156 25.84 -3.40 2.58
N ILE A 157 26.17 -4.70 2.50
CA ILE A 157 27.17 -5.34 3.36
C ILE A 157 28.55 -4.71 3.14
N GLU A 158 28.96 -4.49 1.88
CA GLU A 158 30.23 -3.82 1.55
C GLU A 158 30.29 -2.42 2.16
N LEU A 159 29.25 -1.60 1.96
CA LEU A 159 29.20 -0.23 2.50
C LEU A 159 29.26 -0.21 4.03
N GLN A 160 28.57 -1.16 4.69
CA GLN A 160 28.65 -1.35 6.14
C GLN A 160 30.04 -1.77 6.62
N GLN A 161 30.78 -2.54 5.82
CA GLN A 161 32.15 -2.95 6.14
C GLN A 161 33.16 -1.83 5.90
N GLU A 162 33.01 -1.07 4.82
CA GLU A 162 33.84 0.11 4.51
C GLU A 162 33.67 1.19 5.59
N ASP A 163 32.44 1.45 6.03
CA ASP A 163 32.13 2.36 7.13
C ASP A 163 32.77 1.86 8.45
N LYS A 164 32.67 0.55 8.76
CA LYS A 164 33.40 -0.06 9.89
C LYS A 164 34.92 0.07 9.78
N TYR A 165 35.50 -0.02 8.58
CA TYR A 165 36.94 0.13 8.37
C TYR A 165 37.39 1.59 8.52
N ALA A 166 36.60 2.55 8.04
CA ALA A 166 36.82 3.98 8.26
C ALA A 166 36.75 4.34 9.76
N GLN A 167 35.79 3.74 10.49
CA GLN A 167 35.68 3.87 11.94
C GLN A 167 36.81 3.17 12.70
N ASN A 168 37.39 2.08 12.19
CA ASN A 168 38.53 1.39 12.84
C ASN A 168 39.86 2.16 12.83
N ILE A 169 40.01 3.22 12.03
CA ILE A 169 41.14 4.16 12.12
C ILE A 169 40.92 5.17 13.28
N GLY A 170 39.68 5.30 13.77
CA GLY A 170 39.28 6.16 14.89
C GLY A 170 38.46 5.42 15.94
N ALA A 171 39.15 4.75 16.86
CA ALA A 171 38.67 4.27 18.17
C ALA A 171 37.77 2.99 18.23
N LYS A 172 38.35 1.99 18.91
CA LYS A 172 37.80 0.77 19.56
C LYS A 172 36.28 0.52 19.48
N ASN A 173 35.90 -0.44 18.62
CA ASN A 173 34.61 -1.10 18.68
C ASN A 173 34.67 -2.45 19.43
N TYR A 174 33.73 -2.65 20.35
CA TYR A 174 33.23 -3.97 20.71
C TYR A 174 32.15 -4.35 19.67
N ILE A 175 32.31 -5.43 18.92
CA ILE A 175 31.23 -5.97 18.07
C ILE A 175 30.87 -7.37 18.57
N LYS A 176 29.58 -7.58 18.88
CA LYS A 176 28.97 -8.90 19.04
C LYS A 176 28.23 -9.30 17.76
N THR A 177 28.33 -10.58 17.41
CA THR A 177 27.62 -11.23 16.29
C THR A 177 26.45 -12.07 16.80
N TYR A 178 25.38 -12.14 16.01
CA TYR A 178 24.14 -12.86 16.34
C TYR A 178 23.77 -13.88 15.26
N ASN A 179 23.33 -15.06 15.69
CA ASN A 179 23.00 -16.19 14.81
C ASN A 179 21.49 -16.34 14.52
N ASP A 180 20.65 -15.46 15.08
CA ASP A 180 19.19 -15.52 14.99
C ASP A 180 18.58 -14.11 15.03
N TYR A 181 17.68 -13.84 14.08
CA TYR A 181 16.96 -12.59 13.90
C TYR A 181 16.11 -12.19 15.13
N ARG A 182 15.58 -13.17 15.87
CA ARG A 182 14.75 -12.89 17.06
C ARG A 182 15.59 -12.45 18.26
N LYS A 183 16.82 -12.99 18.40
CA LYS A 183 17.79 -12.54 19.41
C LYS A 183 18.39 -11.18 19.09
N PHE A 184 18.56 -10.88 17.80
CA PHE A 184 18.96 -9.56 17.33
C PHE A 184 17.93 -8.48 17.70
N LEU A 185 16.63 -8.76 17.52
CA LEU A 185 15.57 -7.81 17.88
C LEU A 185 15.47 -7.54 19.39
N LEU A 186 15.64 -8.57 20.23
CA LEU A 186 15.54 -8.43 21.69
C LEU A 186 16.74 -7.72 22.33
N GLU A 187 17.94 -7.78 21.74
CA GLU A 187 19.11 -7.05 22.27
C GLU A 187 19.26 -5.63 21.69
N LEU A 188 18.60 -5.29 20.58
CA LEU A 188 18.50 -3.91 20.07
C LEU A 188 17.79 -2.96 21.05
N GLU A 189 16.94 -3.49 21.93
CA GLU A 189 16.23 -2.73 22.97
C GLU A 189 17.14 -2.28 24.12
N THR A 190 18.43 -2.66 24.15
CA THR A 190 19.32 -2.42 25.31
C THR A 190 20.75 -1.96 24.98
N ILE A 191 21.01 -1.28 23.86
CA ILE A 191 22.35 -0.75 23.59
C ILE A 191 22.34 0.76 23.31
N ASP A 192 22.98 1.46 24.24
CA ASP A 192 23.33 2.88 24.23
C ASP A 192 24.56 3.16 23.32
N ILE A 193 24.75 4.43 22.96
CA ILE A 193 25.94 5.12 22.38
C ILE A 193 25.76 5.71 20.95
N ASP A 194 25.39 7.01 20.91
CA ASP A 194 25.93 8.19 20.16
C ASP A 194 26.35 8.02 18.67
N LYS A 195 25.85 8.73 17.64
CA LYS A 195 25.39 10.13 17.47
C LYS A 195 24.65 10.35 16.11
N GLU A 196 23.64 11.24 16.12
CA GLU A 196 22.86 11.88 15.02
C GLU A 196 22.09 10.98 14.02
N GLY A 197 20.75 11.12 14.03
CA GLY A 197 19.80 10.21 13.36
C GLY A 197 19.15 9.19 14.30
N ILE A 198 19.19 9.46 15.61
CA ILE A 198 18.67 8.61 16.70
C ILE A 198 17.23 8.22 16.39
N LEU A 199 16.96 6.92 16.28
CA LEU A 199 15.61 6.37 16.40
C LEU A 199 15.49 5.81 17.82
N THR A 200 14.80 6.52 18.69
CA THR A 200 14.54 6.07 20.07
C THR A 200 13.25 5.28 20.07
N VAL A 201 13.27 4.07 20.59
CA VAL A 201 12.07 3.25 20.81
C VAL A 201 11.83 3.17 22.31
N GLU A 202 10.69 3.68 22.77
CA GLU A 202 10.23 3.43 24.12
C GLU A 202 9.28 2.24 24.14
N ILE A 203 9.42 1.43 25.19
CA ILE A 203 8.63 0.23 25.41
C ILE A 203 7.94 0.38 26.75
N ASN A 204 6.65 0.07 26.79
CA ASN A 204 5.88 0.13 28.02
C ASN A 204 6.13 -1.09 28.92
N SER A 205 5.53 -1.09 30.11
CA SER A 205 5.65 -2.17 31.09
C SER A 205 5.22 -3.57 30.59
N ASN A 206 4.52 -3.65 29.46
CA ASN A 206 4.01 -4.87 28.86
C ASN A 206 4.86 -5.35 27.67
N ASN A 207 6.05 -4.79 27.49
CA ASN A 207 6.96 -5.10 26.38
C ASN A 207 6.39 -4.74 24.99
N LEU A 208 5.50 -3.75 24.92
CA LEU A 208 4.95 -3.21 23.68
C LEU A 208 5.52 -1.82 23.42
N ILE A 209 5.77 -1.50 22.14
CA ILE A 209 6.33 -0.21 21.70
C ILE A 209 5.36 0.92 22.04
N SER A 210 5.70 1.78 23.00
CA SER A 210 4.90 2.97 23.33
C SER A 210 5.21 4.16 22.44
N GLU A 211 6.48 4.32 22.06
CA GLU A 211 6.93 5.48 21.29
C GLU A 211 8.06 5.09 20.33
N ILE A 212 8.07 5.71 19.16
CA ILE A 212 9.24 5.77 18.29
C ILE A 212 9.51 7.24 17.96
N SER A 213 10.65 7.79 18.36
CA SER A 213 11.08 9.14 17.99
C SER A 213 12.32 9.12 17.12
N TRP A 214 12.41 10.03 16.15
CA TRP A 214 13.55 10.14 15.24
C TRP A 214 13.80 11.57 14.77
N LYS A 215 15.04 11.89 14.38
CA LYS A 215 15.37 13.21 13.82
C LYS A 215 15.66 13.12 12.32
N ILE A 216 15.09 14.03 11.53
CA ILE A 216 15.44 14.21 10.11
C ILE A 216 15.74 15.69 9.90
N ASN A 217 16.98 16.00 9.54
CA ASN A 217 17.50 17.37 9.46
C ASN A 217 17.30 18.10 10.82
N ASP A 218 16.75 19.31 10.79
CA ASP A 218 16.46 20.13 11.98
C ASP A 218 15.13 19.80 12.67
N PHE A 219 14.43 18.75 12.21
CA PHE A 219 13.09 18.42 12.70
C PHE A 219 13.10 17.15 13.55
N GLU A 220 12.42 17.20 14.69
CA GLU A 220 12.17 16.04 15.54
C GLU A 220 10.83 15.43 15.16
N TYR A 221 10.81 14.13 14.93
CA TYR A 221 9.60 13.37 14.64
C TYR A 221 9.37 12.35 15.74
N LYS A 222 8.10 12.06 15.99
CA LYS A 222 7.72 11.11 17.03
C LYS A 222 6.42 10.43 16.67
N ARG A 223 6.32 9.15 16.97
CA ARG A 223 5.10 8.37 16.83
C ARG A 223 4.79 7.71 18.16
N GLU A 224 3.67 8.07 18.74
CA GLU A 224 3.13 7.39 19.92
C GLU A 224 2.15 6.31 19.50
N TYR A 225 2.17 5.20 20.24
CA TYR A 225 1.34 4.02 20.01
C TYR A 225 0.44 3.77 21.21
N GLN A 226 -0.85 3.59 20.95
CA GLN A 226 -1.81 3.21 21.96
C GLN A 226 -2.42 1.86 21.63
N TYR A 227 -2.37 0.95 22.60
CA TYR A 227 -2.87 -0.42 22.49
C TYR A 227 -4.23 -0.56 23.14
N SER A 228 -5.02 -1.49 22.65
CA SER A 228 -6.28 -1.86 23.28
C SER A 228 -6.04 -2.34 24.72
N ASN A 229 -6.88 -1.92 25.68
CA ASN A 229 -6.76 -2.37 27.07
C ASN A 229 -6.90 -3.91 27.24
N LYS A 230 -7.34 -4.62 26.20
CA LYS A 230 -7.66 -6.06 26.23
C LYS A 230 -6.85 -6.90 25.24
N SER A 231 -6.00 -6.29 24.40
CA SER A 231 -5.18 -7.01 23.41
C SER A 231 -3.89 -6.26 23.10
N GLU A 232 -2.95 -6.95 22.45
CA GLU A 232 -1.71 -6.35 21.95
C GLU A 232 -1.92 -5.58 20.62
N ASP A 233 -3.18 -5.40 20.21
CA ASP A 233 -3.51 -4.69 18.98
C ASP A 233 -3.40 -3.18 19.17
N ILE A 234 -2.75 -2.51 18.22
CA ILE A 234 -2.71 -1.06 18.14
C ILE A 234 -4.12 -0.56 17.83
N HIS A 235 -4.65 0.31 18.69
CA HIS A 235 -5.95 0.96 18.46
C HIS A 235 -5.79 2.39 17.96
N LYS A 236 -4.67 3.06 18.27
CA LYS A 236 -4.42 4.43 17.85
C LYS A 236 -2.94 4.73 17.72
N THR A 237 -2.56 5.60 16.79
CA THR A 237 -1.24 6.22 16.72
C THR A 237 -1.34 7.73 16.58
N PHE A 238 -0.32 8.43 17.07
CA PHE A 238 -0.15 9.87 16.92
C PHE A 238 1.23 10.17 16.34
N ASP A 239 1.28 10.90 15.24
CA ASP A 239 2.53 11.36 14.66
C ASP A 239 2.73 12.83 15.01
N PHE A 240 3.94 13.16 15.42
CA PHE A 240 4.37 14.49 15.81
C PHE A 240 5.54 14.94 14.95
N LYS A 241 5.63 16.26 14.79
CA LYS A 241 6.78 16.99 14.27
C LYS A 241 7.07 18.16 15.21
N ASP A 242 8.25 18.23 15.78
CA ASP A 242 8.70 19.20 16.78
C ASP A 242 7.69 19.33 17.93
N ASP A 243 7.33 18.19 18.53
CA ASP A 243 6.30 18.03 19.59
C ASP A 243 4.87 18.45 19.22
N LYS A 244 4.62 18.82 17.96
CA LYS A 244 3.28 19.13 17.46
C LYS A 244 2.68 17.94 16.75
N ILE A 245 1.49 17.53 17.17
CA ILE A 245 0.72 16.52 16.45
C ILE A 245 0.45 16.98 15.01
N ILE A 246 0.78 16.12 14.05
CA ILE A 246 0.51 16.32 12.62
C ILE A 246 -0.54 15.33 12.11
N LEU A 247 -0.59 14.12 12.69
CA LEU A 247 -1.43 13.04 12.26
C LEU A 247 -1.93 12.22 13.45
N GLU A 248 -3.19 11.81 13.42
CA GLU A 248 -3.74 10.79 14.31
C GLU A 248 -4.35 9.69 13.43
N THR A 249 -4.03 8.43 13.72
CA THR A 249 -4.69 7.29 13.07
C THR A 249 -5.47 6.49 14.10
N ASN A 250 -6.77 6.30 13.87
CA ASN A 250 -7.63 5.45 14.68
C ASN A 250 -7.92 4.15 13.94
N TYR A 251 -7.50 3.02 14.50
CA TYR A 251 -7.67 1.69 13.91
C TYR A 251 -8.90 0.99 14.45
N ASN A 252 -9.48 0.09 13.64
CA ASN A 252 -10.62 -0.75 14.02
C ASN A 252 -11.79 0.06 14.61
N ILE A 253 -12.21 1.09 13.88
CA ILE A 253 -13.25 2.01 14.34
C ILE A 253 -14.57 1.26 14.53
N ASP A 254 -15.13 1.38 15.74
CA ASP A 254 -16.47 0.93 16.06
C ASP A 254 -17.50 1.89 15.45
N TRP A 255 -18.11 1.45 14.35
CA TRP A 255 -19.13 2.18 13.60
C TRP A 255 -20.35 2.65 14.42
N GLU A 256 -20.67 2.00 15.54
CA GLU A 256 -21.80 2.42 16.39
C GLU A 256 -21.44 3.61 17.27
N LYS A 257 -20.15 3.74 17.60
CA LYS A 257 -19.63 4.80 18.48
C LYS A 257 -19.08 5.98 17.71
N ASP A 258 -18.62 5.78 16.48
CA ASP A 258 -18.11 6.85 15.63
C ASP A 258 -19.26 7.68 15.02
N ILE A 259 -19.14 9.00 15.14
CA ILE A 259 -20.20 9.95 14.80
C ILE A 259 -20.45 9.98 13.28
N PHE A 260 -19.41 9.77 12.47
CA PHE A 260 -19.54 9.77 11.01
C PHE A 260 -20.29 8.53 10.53
N PHE A 261 -19.87 7.34 10.96
CA PHE A 261 -20.54 6.09 10.59
C PHE A 261 -21.96 6.03 11.14
N ASN A 262 -22.18 6.41 12.40
CA ASN A 262 -23.52 6.46 12.98
C ASN A 262 -24.43 7.42 12.19
N PHE A 263 -23.95 8.59 11.77
CA PHE A 263 -24.72 9.50 10.93
C PHE A 263 -25.12 8.88 9.59
N ILE A 264 -24.19 8.22 8.89
CA ILE A 264 -24.46 7.58 7.60
C ILE A 264 -25.50 6.46 7.75
N ILE A 265 -25.31 5.57 8.74
CA ILE A 265 -26.18 4.42 8.99
C ILE A 265 -27.58 4.88 9.39
N SER A 266 -27.67 5.79 10.36
CA SER A 266 -28.96 6.29 10.88
C SER A 266 -29.78 7.04 9.84
N ASN A 267 -29.13 7.71 8.88
CA ASN A 267 -29.79 8.47 7.83
C ASN A 267 -29.86 7.73 6.48
N GLN A 268 -29.43 6.46 6.41
CA GLN A 268 -29.46 5.62 5.21
C GLN A 268 -28.84 6.29 3.97
N ILE A 269 -27.74 7.02 4.16
CA ILE A 269 -27.19 7.94 3.13
C ILE A 269 -26.42 7.19 2.02
N SER A 270 -26.04 5.94 2.24
CA SER A 270 -25.29 5.13 1.26
C SER A 270 -25.27 3.64 1.60
N ASP A 271 -25.28 2.78 0.57
CA ASP A 271 -24.96 1.35 0.64
C ASP A 271 -23.42 1.14 0.73
N LEU A 272 -22.78 1.77 1.72
CA LEU A 272 -21.37 1.49 1.99
C LEU A 272 -21.30 0.07 2.57
N SER A 273 -20.50 -0.81 1.96
CA SER A 273 -20.18 -2.13 2.50
C SER A 273 -19.26 -1.95 3.72
N LEU A 274 -19.84 -1.55 4.84
CA LEU A 274 -19.13 -1.37 6.10
C LEU A 274 -18.88 -2.75 6.70
N ILE A 275 -17.63 -3.20 6.63
CA ILE A 275 -17.18 -4.38 7.37
C ILE A 275 -16.94 -3.92 8.81
N ASN A 276 -17.43 -4.66 9.81
CA ASN A 276 -17.35 -4.27 11.23
C ASN A 276 -15.92 -4.16 11.78
N TYR A 277 -14.92 -4.65 11.05
CA TYR A 277 -13.53 -4.71 11.47
C TYR A 277 -12.59 -4.23 10.35
N GLY A 278 -11.48 -3.59 10.75
CA GLY A 278 -10.43 -3.14 9.84
C GLY A 278 -10.64 -1.78 9.17
N ASN A 279 -11.78 -1.11 9.38
CA ASN A 279 -11.93 0.29 8.98
C ASN A 279 -11.11 1.18 9.93
N TYR A 280 -10.56 2.25 9.39
CA TYR A 280 -9.71 3.16 10.13
C TYR A 280 -9.92 4.61 9.67
N SER A 281 -9.48 5.56 10.47
CA SER A 281 -9.52 6.98 10.11
C SER A 281 -8.18 7.63 10.35
N VAL A 282 -7.90 8.64 9.52
CA VAL A 282 -6.69 9.46 9.60
C VAL A 282 -7.13 10.90 9.77
N THR A 283 -6.69 11.54 10.85
CA THR A 283 -6.98 12.94 11.16
C THR A 283 -5.71 13.78 11.06
N ASN A 284 -5.76 14.81 10.23
CA ASN A 284 -4.66 15.77 10.06
C ASN A 284 -4.90 16.98 10.93
N TYR A 285 -3.81 17.53 11.46
CA TYR A 285 -3.82 18.71 12.32
C TYR A 285 -3.13 19.89 11.63
N ASN A 286 -3.55 21.11 11.96
CA ASN A 286 -2.84 22.33 11.55
C ASN A 286 -1.76 22.71 12.57
N ASP A 287 -1.00 23.77 12.28
CA ASP A 287 0.07 24.28 13.14
C ASP A 287 -0.38 24.72 14.54
N PHE A 288 -1.70 24.88 14.73
CA PHE A 288 -2.36 25.24 15.98
C PHE A 288 -3.00 24.03 16.69
N LEU A 289 -2.64 22.80 16.28
CA LEU A 289 -3.13 21.55 16.85
C LEU A 289 -4.66 21.37 16.76
N LYS A 290 -5.28 21.98 15.74
CA LYS A 290 -6.70 21.77 15.44
C LYS A 290 -6.87 20.69 14.37
N PRO A 291 -7.81 19.74 14.56
CA PRO A 291 -8.08 18.70 13.56
C PRO A 291 -8.79 19.32 12.36
N ILE A 292 -8.13 19.38 11.20
CA ILE A 292 -8.64 20.04 10.00
C ILE A 292 -9.30 19.10 9.01
N LYS A 293 -8.90 17.82 9.00
CA LYS A 293 -9.48 16.81 8.12
C LYS A 293 -9.40 15.45 8.74
N THR A 294 -10.53 14.76 8.86
CA THR A 294 -10.60 13.33 9.19
C THR A 294 -11.06 12.57 7.96
N THR A 295 -10.27 11.62 7.48
CA THR A 295 -10.61 10.75 6.35
C THR A 295 -10.86 9.34 6.86
N TYR A 296 -11.95 8.74 6.41
CA TYR A 296 -12.36 7.39 6.79
C TYR A 296 -12.07 6.42 5.65
N TYR A 297 -11.44 5.30 5.98
CA TYR A 297 -11.00 4.29 5.04
C TYR A 297 -11.62 2.93 5.36
N SER A 298 -11.89 2.17 4.31
CA SER A 298 -12.19 0.75 4.44
C SER A 298 -10.92 -0.05 4.70
N ILE A 299 -11.08 -1.31 5.13
CA ILE A 299 -9.97 -2.27 5.25
C ILE A 299 -9.19 -2.46 3.93
N SER A 300 -9.83 -2.25 2.78
CA SER A 300 -9.20 -2.34 1.45
C SER A 300 -8.57 -1.01 1.00
N ASN A 301 -8.38 -0.06 1.91
CA ASN A 301 -7.83 1.27 1.65
C ASN A 301 -8.69 2.19 0.76
N ASN A 302 -9.99 1.90 0.61
CA ASN A 302 -10.90 2.77 -0.14
C ASN A 302 -11.40 3.91 0.77
N ILE A 303 -11.45 5.13 0.24
CA ILE A 303 -12.01 6.28 0.97
C ILE A 303 -13.54 6.12 1.07
N LEU A 304 -14.02 5.97 2.30
CA LEU A 304 -15.45 5.90 2.63
C LEU A 304 -16.07 7.30 2.73
N GLY A 305 -15.28 8.26 3.20
CA GLY A 305 -15.69 9.66 3.30
C GLY A 305 -14.72 10.49 4.11
N CYS A 306 -15.06 11.77 4.30
CA CYS A 306 -14.24 12.67 5.10
C CYS A 306 -15.06 13.76 5.77
N ILE A 307 -14.51 14.29 6.87
CA ILE A 307 -14.97 15.50 7.55
C ILE A 307 -13.86 16.53 7.43
N ILE A 308 -14.18 17.71 6.92
CA ILE A 308 -13.27 18.86 6.86
C ILE A 308 -13.74 19.90 7.86
N LYS A 309 -12.81 20.49 8.59
CA LYS A 309 -13.05 21.57 9.55
C LYS A 309 -12.22 22.78 9.17
N SER A 310 -12.86 23.94 9.17
CA SER A 310 -12.19 25.22 8.96
C SER A 310 -12.24 26.02 10.26
N PHE A 311 -11.14 26.68 10.58
CA PHE A 311 -11.01 27.50 11.79
C PHE A 311 -10.68 28.93 11.43
N GLU A 312 -11.14 29.87 12.24
CA GLU A 312 -10.77 31.29 12.17
C GLU A 312 -9.32 31.49 12.61
N GLU A 313 -8.56 32.34 11.92
CA GLU A 313 -7.12 32.50 12.16
C GLU A 313 -6.80 33.13 13.53
N GLU A 314 -7.60 34.10 13.99
CA GLU A 314 -7.30 34.90 15.20
C GLU A 314 -7.68 34.19 16.50
N HIS A 315 -8.82 33.49 16.51
CA HIS A 315 -9.38 32.88 17.72
C HIS A 315 -9.42 31.36 17.67
N LEU A 316 -9.05 30.76 16.52
CA LEU A 316 -9.10 29.31 16.27
C LEU A 316 -10.49 28.72 16.55
N SER A 317 -11.54 29.54 16.41
CA SER A 317 -12.95 29.15 16.43
C SER A 317 -13.21 28.25 15.24
N LEU A 318 -13.92 27.13 15.42
CA LEU A 318 -14.46 26.41 14.27
C LEU A 318 -15.44 27.34 13.55
N ILE A 319 -15.27 27.54 12.24
CA ILE A 319 -16.16 28.39 11.42
C ILE A 319 -17.00 27.57 10.44
N SER A 320 -16.48 26.41 10.02
CA SER A 320 -17.24 25.47 9.20
C SER A 320 -16.81 24.03 9.42
N GLU A 321 -17.74 23.11 9.23
CA GLU A 321 -17.50 21.67 9.24
C GLU A 321 -18.31 21.01 8.13
N ILE A 322 -17.65 20.35 7.18
CA ILE A 322 -18.30 19.77 5.99
C ILE A 322 -18.00 18.28 5.89
N TRP A 323 -19.05 17.49 5.66
CA TRP A 323 -19.00 16.04 5.63
C TRP A 323 -19.28 15.55 4.22
N TYR A 324 -18.45 14.61 3.76
CA TYR A 324 -18.54 14.02 2.43
C TYR A 324 -18.54 12.49 2.51
N ILE A 325 -19.22 11.85 1.56
CA ILE A 325 -19.06 10.44 1.21
C ILE A 325 -18.12 10.32 0.01
N GLY A 326 -17.25 9.31 0.06
CA GLY A 326 -16.15 9.13 -0.88
C GLY A 326 -15.12 10.25 -0.79
N ASP A 327 -14.24 10.31 -1.78
CA ASP A 327 -13.24 11.37 -1.89
C ASP A 327 -13.88 12.65 -2.43
N TYR A 328 -14.60 13.37 -1.56
CA TYR A 328 -15.35 14.60 -1.88
C TYR A 328 -16.50 14.44 -2.88
N ASN A 329 -16.90 13.21 -3.19
CA ASN A 329 -17.89 12.92 -4.24
C ASN A 329 -19.29 13.47 -3.91
N LYS A 330 -19.74 13.32 -2.66
CA LYS A 330 -21.08 13.74 -2.24
C LYS A 330 -21.03 14.42 -0.88
N LYS A 331 -21.35 15.70 -0.86
CA LYS A 331 -21.59 16.46 0.38
C LYS A 331 -22.88 15.97 1.04
N ILE A 332 -22.84 15.67 2.34
CA ILE A 332 -23.98 15.11 3.08
C ILE A 332 -24.40 16.00 4.26
N ARG A 333 -23.47 16.79 4.79
CA ARG A 333 -23.70 17.67 5.93
C ARG A 333 -22.76 18.85 5.89
N GLU A 334 -23.23 20.00 6.33
CA GLU A 334 -22.41 21.19 6.53
C GLU A 334 -22.89 21.96 7.75
N PHE A 335 -21.94 22.44 8.52
CA PHE A 335 -22.15 23.43 9.56
C PHE A 335 -21.39 24.69 9.16
N GLU A 336 -22.06 25.83 9.25
CA GLU A 336 -21.45 27.14 9.02
C GLU A 336 -21.90 28.13 10.08
N ILE A 337 -21.00 29.05 10.43
CA ILE A 337 -21.34 30.21 11.24
C ILE A 337 -22.00 31.27 10.35
N SER A 338 -23.18 31.71 10.76
CA SER A 338 -23.84 32.88 10.20
C SER A 338 -24.10 33.89 11.31
N PHE A 339 -23.80 35.17 11.04
CA PHE A 339 -24.07 36.25 11.96
C PHE A 339 -25.57 36.59 11.94
N ASP A 340 -26.23 36.50 13.10
CA ASP A 340 -27.62 36.93 13.23
C ASP A 340 -27.68 38.38 13.74
N PRO A 341 -28.02 39.36 12.88
CA PRO A 341 -28.06 40.77 13.24
C PRO A 341 -29.13 41.09 14.30
N ASN A 342 -30.15 40.24 14.47
CA ASN A 342 -31.20 40.47 15.47
C ASN A 342 -30.76 40.13 16.89
N THR A 343 -29.83 39.18 17.03
CA THR A 343 -29.30 38.75 18.34
C THR A 343 -27.88 39.23 18.60
N ASN A 344 -27.27 39.90 17.61
CA ASN A 344 -25.88 40.35 17.60
C ASN A 344 -24.90 39.24 17.98
N LYS A 345 -25.20 38.01 17.52
CA LYS A 345 -24.47 36.79 17.86
C LYS A 345 -24.32 35.89 16.64
N ASN A 346 -23.23 35.15 16.61
CA ASN A 346 -22.99 34.08 15.66
C ASN A 346 -23.89 32.88 15.99
N LYS A 347 -24.57 32.35 14.98
CA LYS A 347 -25.37 31.12 15.06
C LYS A 347 -24.79 30.06 14.15
N TRP A 348 -24.81 28.82 14.63
CA TRP A 348 -24.49 27.65 13.82
C TRP A 348 -25.71 27.26 12.99
N ILE A 349 -25.53 27.20 11.67
CA ILE A 349 -26.53 26.69 10.74
C ILE A 349 -26.08 25.30 10.30
N GLU A 350 -26.95 24.30 10.48
CA GLU A 350 -26.76 22.96 9.95
C GLU A 350 -27.53 22.80 8.64
N ASN A 351 -26.82 22.52 7.55
CA ASN A 351 -27.39 22.14 6.26
C ASN A 351 -27.18 20.64 6.03
N ARG A 352 -28.25 19.91 5.69
CA ARG A 352 -28.21 18.49 5.35
C ARG A 352 -28.53 18.28 3.88
N TYR A 353 -27.77 17.41 3.23
CA TYR A 353 -27.88 17.14 1.80
C TYR A 353 -28.20 15.66 1.61
N ARG A 354 -29.26 15.37 0.86
CA ARG A 354 -29.74 14.00 0.61
C ARG A 354 -29.09 13.36 -0.60
#